data_AF-A0A9X9YEV4-F1
#
_entry.id   AF-A0A9X9YEV4-F1
#
_cell.length_a   1.000
_cell.length_b   1.000
_cell.length_c   1.000
_cell.angle_alpha   90.00
_cell.angle_beta   90.00
_cell.angle_gamma   90.00
#
_symmetry.space_group_name_H-M   'P 1'
#
loop_
_entity.id
_entity.type
_entity.pdbx_description
1 polymer ?
#
loop_
_entity_poly.entity_id
_entity_poly.type
_entity_poly.pdbx_seq_one_letter_code
_entity_poly.pdbx_strand_id
1 'polypeptide(L)'
;MSKIVGVLFDETVPAKSHDEAIPATASAILSQVVAAAVVAGDSAFPVAPDKGRVLLGRAPDLSQLAGRILAVVARPDVHSSDHFAYLKRLGKQMPGNASVYCLENVGQAGEGEYVQFPSTGGAIPGISVVDDVWKVHGTIF
;
A
#
# COMPACT_ATOMS: atom_id res chain seq x y z
N MET A 1 19.31 -21.78 14.38
CA MET A 1 18.29 -20.97 15.08
C MET A 1 17.48 -20.26 14.02
N SER A 2 16.18 -20.53 13.92
CA SER A 2 15.31 -19.85 12.95
C SER A 2 14.83 -18.54 13.57
N LYS A 3 15.19 -17.40 12.98
CA LYS A 3 14.76 -16.07 13.43
C LYS A 3 13.59 -15.63 12.55
N ILE A 4 12.57 -15.01 13.15
CA ILE A 4 11.54 -14.29 12.38
C ILE A 4 12.20 -13.05 11.77
N VAL A 5 12.17 -12.96 10.44
CA VAL A 5 12.80 -11.88 9.66
C VAL A 5 11.79 -10.88 9.10
N GLY A 6 10.50 -11.13 9.25
CA GLY A 6 9.45 -10.29 8.72
C GLY A 6 8.06 -10.88 8.90
N VAL A 7 7.06 -10.13 8.45
CA VAL A 7 5.65 -10.51 8.44
C VAL A 7 5.11 -10.28 7.04
N LEU A 8 4.46 -11.29 6.47
CA LEU A 8 3.82 -11.22 5.16
C LEU A 8 2.30 -11.12 5.33
N PHE A 9 1.69 -10.31 4.49
CA PHE A 9 0.23 -10.16 4.41
C PHE A 9 -0.30 -11.18 3.41
N ASP A 10 -0.52 -12.41 3.88
CA ASP A 10 -1.17 -13.46 3.09
C ASP A 10 -2.69 -13.34 3.17
N GLU A 11 -3.28 -13.02 2.03
CA GLU A 11 -4.72 -12.87 1.87
C GLU A 11 -5.35 -14.08 1.17
N THR A 12 -4.52 -15.02 0.70
CA THR A 12 -4.95 -16.23 -0.01
C THR A 12 -5.21 -17.39 0.94
N VAL A 13 -4.64 -17.33 2.14
CA VAL A 13 -4.79 -18.33 3.16
C VAL A 13 -5.83 -17.84 4.18
N PRO A 14 -6.94 -18.57 4.39
CA PRO A 14 -7.86 -18.29 5.49
C PRO A 14 -7.07 -18.27 6.80
N ALA A 15 -7.39 -17.33 7.69
CA ALA A 15 -6.75 -17.25 9.00
C ALA A 15 -6.82 -18.62 9.71
N LYS A 16 -5.68 -19.30 9.83
CA LYS A 16 -5.53 -20.55 10.57
C LYS A 16 -4.65 -20.25 11.76
N SER A 17 -5.07 -20.65 12.95
CA SER A 17 -4.31 -20.44 14.20
C SER A 17 -3.07 -21.34 14.34
N HIS A 18 -2.65 -22.03 13.28
CA HIS A 18 -1.54 -22.99 13.26
C HIS A 18 -0.72 -22.79 11.98
N ASP A 19 0.61 -22.96 12.11
CA ASP A 19 1.59 -22.86 11.02
C ASP A 19 1.70 -21.50 10.31
N GLU A 20 1.44 -20.39 11.03
CA GLU A 20 1.57 -19.02 10.51
C GLU A 20 3.03 -18.65 10.17
N ALA A 21 4.01 -19.30 10.80
CA ALA A 21 5.43 -19.09 10.54
C ALA A 21 5.96 -20.17 9.59
N ILE A 22 6.21 -19.79 8.34
CA ILE A 22 6.79 -20.67 7.32
C ILE A 22 8.23 -20.26 6.97
N PRO A 23 9.06 -21.20 6.50
CA PRO A 23 10.35 -20.86 5.90
C PRO A 23 10.16 -19.87 4.74
N ALA A 24 11.02 -18.86 4.64
CA ALA A 24 10.94 -17.87 3.56
C ALA A 24 10.97 -18.53 2.17
N THR A 25 11.77 -19.59 2.00
CA THR A 25 11.86 -20.36 0.75
C THR A 25 10.58 -21.08 0.36
N ALA A 26 9.64 -21.26 1.28
CA ALA A 26 8.34 -21.88 1.04
C ALA A 26 7.21 -20.85 0.79
N SER A 27 7.49 -19.55 0.90
CA SER A 27 6.46 -18.52 0.75
C SER A 27 6.17 -18.20 -0.72
N ALA A 28 4.93 -18.46 -1.15
CA ALA A 28 4.46 -18.08 -2.47
C ALA A 28 4.36 -16.55 -2.66
N ILE A 29 4.12 -15.78 -1.59
CA ILE A 29 4.03 -14.31 -1.65
C ILE A 29 5.35 -13.69 -2.07
N LEU A 30 6.47 -14.23 -1.60
CA LEU A 30 7.79 -13.69 -1.93
C LEU A 30 8.09 -13.78 -3.43
N SER A 31 7.46 -14.70 -4.17
CA SER A 31 7.56 -14.76 -5.64
C SER A 31 6.83 -13.63 -6.36
N GLN A 32 5.94 -12.91 -5.67
CA GLN A 32 5.16 -11.78 -6.21
C GLN A 32 5.82 -10.42 -5.93
N VAL A 33 6.90 -10.41 -5.13
CA VAL A 33 7.62 -9.19 -4.78
C VAL A 33 8.46 -8.73 -5.98
N VAL A 34 8.22 -7.50 -6.42
CA VAL A 34 8.92 -6.87 -7.55
C VAL A 34 9.92 -5.81 -7.09
N ALA A 35 9.74 -5.25 -5.90
CA ALA A 35 10.61 -4.24 -5.32
C ALA A 35 10.53 -4.22 -3.79
N ALA A 36 11.40 -3.44 -3.16
CA ALA A 36 11.30 -3.09 -1.75
C ALA A 36 11.51 -1.59 -1.56
N ALA A 37 10.82 -0.99 -0.60
CA ALA A 37 10.98 0.41 -0.23
C ALA A 37 11.39 0.55 1.24
N VAL A 38 12.14 1.61 1.53
CA VAL A 38 12.53 1.98 2.89
C VAL A 38 11.52 2.99 3.43
N VAL A 39 10.99 2.72 4.60
CA VAL A 39 10.05 3.60 5.29
C VAL A 39 10.81 4.80 5.84
N ALA A 40 10.23 5.98 5.68
CA ALA A 40 10.71 7.22 6.27
C ALA A 40 9.71 7.74 7.31
N GLY A 41 10.21 7.96 8.53
CA GLY A 41 9.42 8.40 9.67
C GLY A 41 8.36 7.38 10.09
N ASP A 42 7.27 7.88 10.66
CA ASP A 42 6.20 7.06 11.26
C ASP A 42 5.01 6.81 10.33
N SER A 43 5.16 7.13 9.05
CA SER A 43 4.11 7.04 8.02
C SER A 43 3.51 5.64 7.86
N ALA A 44 4.27 4.61 8.23
CA ALA A 44 3.89 3.21 8.13
C ALA A 44 3.53 2.56 9.48
N PHE A 45 3.45 3.30 10.58
CA PHE A 45 3.18 2.70 11.88
C PHE A 45 1.73 2.16 11.97
N PRO A 46 1.49 0.96 12.54
CA PRO A 46 2.45 0.03 13.16
C PRO A 46 3.03 -1.04 12.21
N VAL A 47 2.77 -0.95 10.91
CA VAL A 47 3.15 -1.95 9.90
C VAL A 47 4.66 -2.02 9.68
N ALA A 48 5.34 -0.89 9.67
CA ALA A 48 6.80 -0.86 9.61
C ALA A 48 7.34 0.33 10.43
N PRO A 49 8.45 0.14 11.16
CA PRO A 49 9.13 1.23 11.85
C PRO A 49 9.86 2.14 10.84
N ASP A 50 10.31 3.31 11.29
CA ASP A 50 11.25 4.13 10.51
C ASP A 50 12.49 3.29 10.12
N LYS A 51 12.95 3.47 8.88
CA LYS A 51 14.00 2.67 8.22
C LYS A 51 13.67 1.18 8.03
N GLY A 52 12.49 0.73 8.43
CA GLY A 52 11.96 -0.58 8.09
C GLY A 52 11.78 -0.73 6.58
N ARG A 53 11.67 -1.96 6.11
CA ARG A 53 11.52 -2.25 4.68
C ARG A 53 10.19 -2.91 4.40
N VAL A 54 9.47 -2.37 3.43
CA VAL A 54 8.23 -2.96 2.92
C VAL A 54 8.47 -3.66 1.59
N LEU A 55 7.82 -4.79 1.38
CA LEU A 55 7.90 -5.58 0.16
C LEU A 55 6.76 -5.17 -0.77
N LEU A 56 7.11 -4.80 -2.00
CA LEU A 56 6.17 -4.25 -2.98
C LEU A 56 5.91 -5.27 -4.09
N GLY A 57 4.65 -5.45 -4.42
CA GLY A 57 4.18 -6.23 -5.57
C GLY A 57 3.43 -5.36 -6.55
N ARG A 58 3.17 -5.94 -7.73
CA ARG A 58 2.30 -5.29 -8.73
C ARG A 58 0.92 -5.07 -8.14
N ALA A 59 0.39 -3.85 -8.28
CA ALA A 59 -0.99 -3.58 -7.91
C ALA A 59 -1.95 -4.27 -8.89
N PRO A 60 -2.89 -5.12 -8.41
CA PRO A 60 -4.04 -5.55 -9.20
C PRO A 60 -5.03 -4.38 -9.37
N ASP A 61 -6.21 -4.66 -9.93
CA ASP A 61 -7.27 -3.66 -10.04
C ASP A 61 -7.64 -3.07 -8.67
N LEU A 62 -7.92 -1.77 -8.62
CA LEU A 62 -8.24 -1.04 -7.38
C LEU A 62 -9.43 -1.64 -6.62
N SER A 63 -10.39 -2.24 -7.33
CA SER A 63 -11.54 -2.94 -6.73
C SER A 63 -11.13 -4.13 -5.85
N GLN A 64 -9.95 -4.71 -6.08
CA GLN A 64 -9.39 -5.83 -5.32
C GLN A 64 -8.50 -5.35 -4.16
N LEU A 65 -8.28 -4.03 -4.04
CA LEU A 65 -7.35 -3.43 -3.09
C LEU A 65 -8.04 -2.77 -1.90
N ALA A 66 -9.37 -2.88 -1.77
CA ALA A 66 -10.11 -2.29 -0.66
C ALA A 66 -9.54 -2.73 0.71
N GLY A 67 -9.22 -1.75 1.56
CA GLY A 67 -8.63 -1.96 2.89
C GLY A 67 -7.17 -2.41 2.90
N ARG A 68 -6.53 -2.52 1.72
CA ARG A 68 -5.13 -2.97 1.58
C ARG A 68 -4.15 -1.84 1.77
N ILE A 69 -2.96 -2.18 2.22
CA ILE A 69 -1.86 -1.23 2.35
C ILE A 69 -1.17 -1.12 1.00
N LEU A 70 -1.01 0.12 0.55
CA LEU A 70 -0.43 0.49 -0.72
C LEU A 70 0.78 1.38 -0.48
N ALA A 71 1.79 1.21 -1.33
CA ALA A 71 2.76 2.26 -1.58
C ALA A 71 2.27 3.04 -2.80
N VAL A 72 2.16 4.35 -2.69
CA VAL A 72 1.70 5.22 -3.77
C VAL A 72 2.70 6.34 -4.00
N VAL A 73 2.88 6.73 -5.25
CA VAL A 73 3.52 7.99 -5.61
C VAL A 73 2.44 8.89 -6.17
N ALA A 74 2.32 10.08 -5.61
CA ALA A 74 1.33 11.06 -6.04
C ALA A 74 1.94 12.44 -6.21
N ARG A 75 1.29 13.23 -7.04
CA ARG A 75 1.62 14.60 -7.42
C ARG A 75 0.44 15.50 -7.04
N PRO A 76 0.68 16.73 -6.53
CA PRO A 76 -0.41 17.61 -6.07
C PRO A 76 -1.43 17.98 -7.15
N ASP A 77 -0.98 18.09 -8.41
CA ASP A 77 -1.81 18.38 -9.57
C ASP A 77 -1.13 17.87 -10.86
N VAL A 78 -1.81 17.94 -12.01
CA VAL A 78 -1.35 17.46 -13.34
C VAL A 78 -0.27 18.32 -14.01
N HIS A 79 0.12 19.44 -13.43
CA HIS A 79 1.19 20.31 -13.93
C HIS A 79 2.43 20.35 -13.03
N SER A 80 2.32 19.94 -11.76
CA SER A 80 3.45 19.84 -10.83
C SER A 80 4.55 18.87 -11.28
N SER A 81 5.81 19.15 -10.95
CA SER A 81 6.91 18.19 -11.06
C SER A 81 7.22 17.51 -9.73
N ASP A 82 6.55 17.92 -8.65
CA ASP A 82 6.79 17.40 -7.31
C ASP A 82 6.04 16.09 -7.12
N HIS A 83 6.75 15.09 -6.61
CA HIS A 83 6.21 13.77 -6.30
C HIS A 83 6.44 13.45 -4.83
N PHE A 84 5.42 12.84 -4.23
CA PHE A 84 5.44 12.41 -2.85
C PHE A 84 5.08 10.93 -2.77
N ALA A 85 5.89 10.18 -2.04
CA ALA A 85 5.66 8.76 -1.82
C ALA A 85 5.00 8.55 -0.45
N TYR A 86 3.94 7.76 -0.41
CA TYR A 86 3.18 7.48 0.80
C TYR A 86 2.97 5.98 0.98
N LEU A 87 2.91 5.55 2.24
CA LEU A 87 2.37 4.26 2.62
C LEU A 87 1.01 4.48 3.29
N LYS A 88 -0.06 4.04 2.62
CA LYS A 88 -1.45 4.32 3.03
C LYS A 88 -2.31 3.08 2.87
N ARG A 89 -3.46 3.07 3.53
CA ARG A 89 -4.50 2.06 3.32
C ARG A 89 -5.50 2.58 2.30
N LEU A 90 -5.86 1.76 1.30
CA LEU A 90 -6.94 2.12 0.38
C LEU A 90 -8.27 2.07 1.12
N GLY A 91 -8.84 3.24 1.36
CA GLY A 91 -10.13 3.43 2.00
C GLY A 91 -11.28 3.38 0.99
N LYS A 92 -12.36 4.07 1.35
CA LYS A 92 -13.58 4.12 0.53
C LYS A 92 -13.39 4.97 -0.73
N GLN A 93 -14.07 4.55 -1.78
CA GLN A 93 -14.28 5.36 -2.98
C GLN A 93 -15.12 6.59 -2.63
N MET A 94 -14.79 7.74 -3.23
CA MET A 94 -15.56 8.97 -3.06
C MET A 94 -16.94 8.83 -3.72
N PRO A 95 -18.04 9.15 -3.02
CA PRO A 95 -19.38 9.12 -3.62
C PRO A 95 -19.45 10.01 -4.87
N GLY A 96 -19.95 9.44 -5.97
CA GLY A 96 -20.09 10.16 -7.24
C GLY A 96 -18.81 10.29 -8.07
N ASN A 97 -17.67 9.74 -7.62
CA ASN A 97 -16.44 9.73 -8.40
C ASN A 97 -15.77 8.36 -8.43
N ALA A 98 -15.72 7.74 -9.62
CA ALA A 98 -15.21 6.39 -9.76
C ALA A 98 -13.68 6.28 -9.57
N SER A 99 -12.96 7.39 -9.76
CA SER A 99 -11.49 7.42 -9.74
C SER A 99 -10.88 7.99 -8.46
N VAL A 100 -11.69 8.57 -7.58
CA VAL A 100 -11.20 9.16 -6.34
C VAL A 100 -11.44 8.21 -5.17
N TYR A 101 -10.38 7.97 -4.42
CA TYR A 101 -10.42 7.13 -3.22
C TYR A 101 -9.78 7.87 -2.05
N CYS A 102 -10.28 7.62 -0.85
CA CYS A 102 -9.61 8.04 0.37
C CYS A 102 -8.40 7.13 0.62
N LEU A 103 -7.21 7.70 0.75
CA LEU A 103 -6.03 7.03 1.25
C LEU A 103 -5.91 7.28 2.75
N GLU A 104 -6.29 6.27 3.52
CA GLU A 104 -6.32 6.30 4.97
C GLU A 104 -4.92 6.06 5.56
N ASN A 105 -4.66 6.64 6.72
CA ASN A 105 -3.47 6.33 7.51
C ASN A 105 -3.49 4.85 7.93
N VAL A 106 -2.36 4.16 7.80
CA VAL A 106 -2.28 2.71 8.03
C VAL A 106 -2.74 2.31 9.44
N GLY A 107 -2.36 3.09 10.46
CA GLY A 107 -2.70 2.85 11.86
C GLY A 107 -4.02 3.48 12.36
N GLN A 108 -4.67 4.34 11.57
CA GLN A 108 -5.86 5.10 11.98
C GLN A 108 -6.92 5.05 10.88
N ALA A 109 -7.91 4.17 11.04
CA ALA A 109 -9.01 4.05 10.09
C ALA A 109 -9.87 5.32 10.06
N GLY A 110 -10.19 5.78 8.85
CA GLY A 110 -11.06 6.95 8.64
C GLY A 110 -10.36 8.32 8.60
N GLU A 111 -9.07 8.40 8.93
CA GLU A 111 -8.26 9.61 8.70
C GLU A 111 -7.41 9.43 7.45
N GLY A 112 -7.49 10.37 6.51
CA GLY A 112 -6.82 10.23 5.22
C GLY A 112 -7.03 11.41 4.29
N GLU A 113 -6.52 11.26 3.07
CA GLU A 113 -6.62 12.26 2.01
C GLU A 113 -7.21 11.64 0.75
N TYR A 114 -8.04 12.41 0.03
CA TYR A 114 -8.57 11.97 -1.24
C TYR A 114 -7.50 12.11 -2.31
N VAL A 115 -7.31 11.04 -3.08
CA VAL A 115 -6.45 11.04 -4.26
C VAL A 115 -7.21 10.49 -5.45
N GLN A 116 -6.84 10.96 -6.63
CA GLN A 116 -7.37 10.50 -7.89
C GLN A 116 -6.41 9.47 -8.50
N PHE A 117 -6.91 8.26 -8.73
CA PHE A 117 -6.22 7.28 -9.56
C PHE A 117 -6.46 7.61 -11.04
N PRO A 118 -5.47 7.37 -11.93
CA PRO A 118 -5.63 7.65 -13.34
C PRO A 118 -6.86 6.93 -13.90
N SER A 119 -7.77 7.71 -14.50
CA SER A 119 -8.96 7.20 -15.18
C SER A 119 -9.18 7.99 -16.47
N THR A 120 -10.13 7.56 -17.30
CA THR A 120 -10.49 8.23 -18.56
C THR A 120 -11.14 9.63 -18.41
N GLY A 121 -10.99 10.29 -17.25
CA GLY A 121 -11.48 11.64 -16.97
C GLY A 121 -10.36 12.65 -16.67
N GLY A 122 -10.70 13.94 -16.68
CA GLY A 122 -9.76 15.01 -16.31
C GLY A 122 -9.39 14.99 -14.82
N ALA A 123 -8.25 15.58 -14.48
CA ALA A 123 -7.84 15.77 -13.09
C ALA A 123 -8.80 16.71 -12.35
N ILE A 124 -9.10 16.40 -11.08
CA ILE A 124 -10.01 17.18 -10.26
C ILE A 124 -9.20 18.23 -9.49
N PRO A 125 -9.55 19.52 -9.61
CA PRO A 125 -8.84 20.58 -8.88
C PRO A 125 -8.79 20.32 -7.37
N GLY A 126 -7.59 20.44 -6.80
CA GLY A 126 -7.37 20.25 -5.36
C GLY A 126 -7.26 18.80 -4.89
N ILE A 127 -7.30 17.81 -5.80
CA ILE A 127 -7.09 16.39 -5.49
C ILE A 127 -5.78 15.94 -6.13
N SER A 128 -4.87 15.40 -5.31
CA SER A 128 -3.61 14.83 -5.78
C SER A 128 -3.85 13.66 -6.74
N VAL A 129 -3.03 13.54 -7.77
CA VAL A 129 -3.11 12.46 -8.77
C VAL A 129 -2.07 11.41 -8.45
N VAL A 130 -2.48 10.14 -8.45
CA VAL A 130 -1.58 9.00 -8.27
C VAL A 130 -0.89 8.70 -9.60
N ASP A 131 0.44 8.69 -9.60
CA ASP A 131 1.24 8.30 -10.77
C ASP A 131 1.52 6.80 -10.75
N ASP A 132 1.89 6.27 -9.58
CA ASP A 132 2.25 4.87 -9.42
C ASP A 132 1.64 4.28 -8.14
N VAL A 133 1.35 2.98 -8.20
CA VAL A 133 0.78 2.22 -7.08
C VAL A 133 1.36 0.82 -7.03
N TRP A 134 1.69 0.38 -5.81
CA TRP A 134 2.11 -0.97 -5.50
C TRP A 134 1.28 -1.53 -4.35
N LYS A 135 1.00 -2.84 -4.41
CA LYS A 135 0.47 -3.58 -3.27
C LYS A 135 1.62 -3.86 -2.30
N VAL A 136 1.40 -3.63 -1.02
CA VAL A 136 2.36 -4.03 0.03
C VAL A 136 2.08 -5.47 0.43
N HIS A 137 3.07 -6.34 0.27
CA HIS A 137 3.00 -7.76 0.61
C HIS A 137 3.48 -8.08 2.03
N GLY A 138 4.12 -7.13 2.70
CA GLY A 138 4.63 -7.36 4.05
C GLY A 138 5.78 -6.43 4.40
N THR A 139 6.39 -6.72 5.53
CA THR A 139 7.51 -5.98 6.11
C THR A 139 8.63 -6.94 6.51
N ILE A 140 9.87 -6.48 6.49
CA ILE A 140 11.03 -7.22 6.99
C ILE A 140 11.79 -6.36 8.03
N PHE A 141 12.34 -7.02 9.04
CA PHE A 141 12.97 -6.41 10.23
C PHE A 141 14.50 -6.47 10.19
#